data_AF-A0A1I2PPR6-F1
#
_entry.id   AF-A0A1I2PPR6-F1
#
_cell.length_a   1.000
_cell.length_b   1.000
_cell.length_c   1.000
_cell.angle_alpha   90.00
_cell.angle_beta   90.00
_cell.angle_gamma   90.00
#
_symmetry.space_group_name_H-M   'P 1'
#
loop_
_entity.id
_entity.type
_entity.pdbx_description
1 polymer ?
#
loop_
_entity_poly.entity_id
_entity_poly.type
_entity_poly.pdbx_seq_one_letter_code
_entity_poly.pdbx_strand_id
1 'polypeptide(L)'
;MGSVLLPTSRAQVSGHRFLVRRLEHGLVLGDIRMIHDPLSRRRRALVFGLVACVLMALGSGLFAFMAPKPNPGDAPLVRTESGALYVRIADIYHPVSDLSSARLILNEAAEPAKISAEIFGQAQRGGPVGISGAPTVIAPHPSPDRPWALCHTSGSGEAVPERVDILEAPSGAQVHALPAEAAVIISAEGQQWLVDHKGRSRLPEAHTRAGKAIREVLGIDSATAVRDLPGELINVLDEYPPMMLPEPLPEVVGENPANPRWMRFPGEIELIPISYTQGQILLSAGADFFEMSRAHSATQPRAEYDLHLPKKAVHIADPHTLCFSSPEDAAWEQPDGGASLRVLGSVEPHTDVVLPPPEAGEIPPFDGGIAVPRGADGHKPAYELFFHRALLNEDNWHEQKKPAEKKMWGAVGVISDMEHGSIWVISDEGIRHHLAPNIHPDVLGLPTLRRARWEIIRLLPEGAVLDPNVASQIRVPGLSVGQVGPVGQAGQVDRAEHVDQGSSGPDDPVADGLAAGGHGLDALGFDGTSEDLLSGDAW
;
A
#
# COMPACT_ATOMS: atom_id res chain seq x y z
N MET A 1 -76.12 18.29 71.34
CA MET A 1 -75.34 19.52 71.05
C MET A 1 -74.31 19.16 69.99
N GLY A 2 -74.61 19.41 68.71
CA GLY A 2 -73.68 19.15 67.62
C GLY A 2 -72.69 20.31 67.54
N SER A 3 -71.43 20.07 67.90
CA SER A 3 -70.36 21.05 67.79
C SER A 3 -70.10 21.35 66.31
N VAL A 4 -70.46 22.57 65.90
CA VAL A 4 -70.08 23.11 64.60
C VAL A 4 -68.56 23.26 64.60
N LEU A 5 -67.86 22.35 63.94
CA LEU A 5 -66.44 22.53 63.64
C LEU A 5 -66.33 23.67 62.63
N LEU A 6 -66.00 24.87 63.12
CA LEU A 6 -65.68 26.00 62.26
C LEU A 6 -64.51 25.57 61.35
N PRO A 7 -64.64 25.72 60.01
CA PRO A 7 -63.57 25.35 59.11
C PRO A 7 -62.32 26.17 59.43
N THR A 8 -61.17 25.51 59.48
CA THR A 8 -59.88 26.15 59.72
C THR A 8 -59.69 27.29 58.75
N SER A 9 -59.52 28.50 59.27
CA SER A 9 -59.41 29.68 58.43
C SER A 9 -58.12 29.63 57.60
N ARG A 10 -58.09 30.26 56.42
CA ARG A 10 -56.86 30.33 55.62
C ARG A 10 -55.68 30.87 56.41
N ALA A 11 -55.94 31.79 57.34
CA ALA A 11 -54.94 32.34 58.27
C ALA A 11 -54.41 31.28 59.25
N GLN A 12 -55.27 30.43 59.80
CA GLN A 12 -54.85 29.31 60.66
C GLN A 12 -54.04 28.28 59.90
N VAL A 13 -54.44 27.93 58.67
CA VAL A 13 -53.69 26.99 57.82
C VAL A 13 -52.33 27.58 57.41
N SER A 14 -52.27 28.86 57.06
CA SER A 14 -50.99 29.52 56.74
C SER A 14 -50.09 29.65 57.96
N GLY A 15 -50.65 29.96 59.14
CA GLY A 15 -49.92 30.02 60.41
C GLY A 15 -49.32 28.67 60.80
N HIS A 16 -50.11 27.59 60.70
CA HIS A 16 -49.63 26.23 60.93
C HIS A 16 -48.52 25.84 59.95
N ARG A 17 -48.69 26.10 58.64
CA ARG A 17 -47.64 25.84 57.63
C ARG A 17 -46.37 26.62 57.90
N PHE A 18 -46.48 27.85 58.39
CA PHE A 18 -45.32 28.67 58.77
C PHE A 18 -44.58 28.07 59.97
N LEU A 19 -45.31 27.67 61.02
CA LEU A 19 -44.73 27.01 62.20
C LEU A 19 -44.02 25.71 61.85
N VAL A 20 -44.64 24.86 61.02
CA VAL A 20 -44.03 23.60 60.57
C VAL A 20 -42.75 23.86 59.78
N ARG A 21 -42.75 24.79 58.82
CA ARG A 21 -41.53 25.14 58.07
C ARG A 21 -40.43 25.67 58.98
N ARG A 22 -40.79 26.41 60.04
CA ARG A 22 -39.82 26.96 61.00
C ARG A 22 -39.16 25.85 61.83
N LEU A 23 -39.92 24.83 62.19
CA LEU A 23 -39.38 23.61 62.82
C LEU A 23 -38.47 22.84 61.85
N GLU A 24 -38.85 22.69 60.58
CA GLU A 24 -38.02 22.04 59.55
C GLU A 24 -36.69 22.77 59.35
N HIS A 25 -36.70 24.11 59.29
CA HIS A 25 -35.48 24.93 59.22
C HIS A 25 -34.59 24.76 60.45
N GLY A 26 -35.18 24.79 61.65
CA GLY A 26 -34.43 24.56 62.89
C GLY A 26 -33.79 23.17 62.95
N LEU A 27 -34.47 22.14 62.44
CA LEU A 27 -33.97 20.76 62.45
C LEU A 27 -32.88 20.53 61.39
N VAL A 28 -33.04 21.09 60.18
CA VAL A 28 -32.14 20.83 59.04
C VAL A 28 -30.94 21.78 58.99
N LEU A 29 -31.13 23.06 59.37
CA LEU A 29 -30.13 24.12 59.24
C LEU A 29 -29.65 24.68 60.59
N GLY A 30 -30.27 24.28 61.71
CA GLY A 30 -29.89 24.73 63.05
C GLY A 30 -30.30 26.18 63.39
N ASP A 31 -31.00 26.88 62.49
CA ASP A 31 -31.46 28.26 62.69
C ASP A 31 -32.96 28.40 62.33
N ILE A 32 -33.71 29.10 63.18
CA ILE A 32 -35.15 29.33 63.09
C ILE A 32 -35.51 30.74 62.57
N ARG A 33 -34.52 31.60 62.30
CA ARG A 33 -34.73 33.00 61.93
C ARG A 33 -35.29 33.21 60.52
N MET A 34 -35.28 32.18 59.65
CA MET A 34 -35.90 32.18 58.31
C MET A 34 -35.62 33.42 57.44
N ILE A 35 -34.47 34.07 57.60
CA ILE A 35 -34.11 35.31 56.87
C ILE A 35 -34.00 35.04 55.36
N HIS A 36 -33.54 33.84 55.01
CA HIS A 36 -33.58 33.28 53.68
C HIS A 36 -34.26 31.91 53.76
N ASP A 37 -35.07 31.55 52.77
CA ASP A 37 -35.71 30.23 52.69
C ASP A 37 -35.07 29.39 51.56
N PRO A 38 -33.83 28.87 51.77
CA PRO A 38 -33.13 28.04 50.80
C PRO A 38 -33.88 26.75 50.46
N LEU A 39 -34.65 26.18 51.41
CA LEU A 39 -35.40 24.94 51.20
C LEU A 39 -36.55 25.13 50.20
N SER A 40 -37.29 26.24 50.27
CA SER A 40 -38.34 26.50 49.26
C SER A 40 -37.79 26.88 47.89
N ARG A 41 -36.59 27.49 47.82
CA ARG A 41 -35.89 27.72 46.54
C ARG A 41 -35.44 26.39 45.93
N ARG A 42 -34.83 25.50 46.71
CA ARG A 42 -34.42 24.16 46.28
C ARG A 42 -35.61 23.30 45.86
N ARG A 43 -36.70 23.30 46.63
CA ARG A 43 -37.94 22.57 46.28
C ARG A 43 -38.56 23.09 44.99
N ARG A 44 -38.64 24.41 44.79
CA ARG A 44 -39.12 24.98 43.52
C ARG A 44 -38.22 24.60 42.36
N ALA A 45 -36.90 24.68 42.53
CA ALA A 45 -35.94 24.24 41.51
C ALA A 45 -36.12 22.76 41.15
N LEU A 46 -36.34 21.87 42.13
CA LEU A 46 -36.63 20.45 41.90
C LEU A 46 -37.94 20.24 41.14
N VAL A 47 -39.02 20.95 41.50
CA VAL A 47 -40.30 20.85 40.80
C VAL A 47 -40.18 21.35 39.36
N PHE A 48 -39.52 22.48 39.12
CA PHE A 48 -39.28 22.99 37.78
C PHE A 48 -38.42 22.03 36.96
N GLY A 49 -37.36 21.48 37.54
CA GLY A 49 -36.52 20.49 36.89
C GLY A 49 -37.30 19.23 36.51
N LEU A 50 -38.12 18.71 37.42
CA LEU A 50 -38.96 17.53 37.16
C LEU A 50 -39.97 17.79 36.04
N VAL A 51 -40.65 18.94 36.05
CA VAL A 51 -41.60 19.32 34.99
C VAL A 51 -40.87 19.45 33.65
N ALA A 52 -39.70 20.09 33.62
CA ALA A 52 -38.90 20.21 32.40
C ALA A 52 -38.47 18.84 31.86
N CYS A 53 -38.01 17.92 32.72
CA CYS A 53 -37.67 16.55 32.33
C CYS A 53 -38.87 15.80 31.74
N VAL A 54 -40.05 15.93 32.36
CA VAL A 54 -41.28 15.29 31.85
C VAL A 54 -41.67 15.86 30.49
N LEU A 55 -41.60 17.19 30.30
CA LEU A 55 -41.90 17.81 29.01
C LEU A 55 -40.89 17.41 27.92
N MET A 56 -39.60 17.34 28.25
CA MET A 56 -38.58 16.83 27.32
C MET A 56 -38.81 15.36 26.96
N ALA A 57 -39.18 14.51 27.93
CA ALA A 57 -39.49 13.11 27.69
C ALA A 57 -40.74 12.93 26.81
N LEU A 58 -41.80 13.70 27.06
CA LEU A 58 -43.00 13.71 26.23
C LEU A 58 -42.71 14.21 24.81
N GLY A 59 -41.92 15.29 24.68
CA GLY A 59 -41.48 15.80 23.39
C GLY A 59 -40.69 14.77 22.59
N SER A 60 -39.68 14.16 23.23
CA SER A 60 -38.87 13.09 22.61
C SER A 60 -39.72 11.88 22.21
N GLY A 61 -40.64 11.45 23.07
CA GLY A 61 -41.55 10.34 22.77
C GLY A 61 -42.48 10.62 21.58
N LEU A 62 -43.02 11.84 21.48
CA LEU A 62 -43.85 12.24 20.35
C LEU A 62 -43.03 12.27 19.04
N PHE A 63 -41.81 12.81 19.08
CA PHE A 63 -40.90 12.80 17.94
C PHE A 63 -40.53 11.38 17.50
N ALA A 64 -40.30 10.47 18.45
CA ALA A 64 -40.02 9.07 18.16
C ALA A 64 -41.22 8.34 17.50
N PHE A 65 -42.44 8.64 17.93
CA PHE A 65 -43.66 8.07 17.34
C PHE A 65 -43.95 8.58 15.93
N MET A 66 -43.62 9.85 15.65
CA MET A 66 -43.78 10.46 14.33
C MET A 66 -42.64 10.19 13.36
N ALA A 67 -41.57 9.52 13.79
CA ALA A 67 -40.44 9.20 12.92
C ALA A 67 -40.90 8.24 11.80
N PRO A 68 -40.83 8.65 10.51
CA PRO A 68 -41.27 7.82 9.41
C PRO A 68 -40.41 6.54 9.33
N LYS A 69 -41.07 5.39 9.16
CA LYS A 69 -40.38 4.11 8.98
C LYS A 69 -39.57 4.17 7.67
N PRO A 70 -38.29 3.72 7.66
CA PRO A 70 -37.48 3.72 6.45
C PRO A 70 -38.10 2.84 5.36
N ASN A 71 -38.63 3.46 4.31
CA ASN A 71 -39.13 2.77 3.13
C ASN A 71 -38.20 3.08 1.94
N PRO A 72 -37.53 2.07 1.36
CA PRO A 72 -36.57 2.27 0.29
C PRO A 72 -37.21 2.57 -1.08
N GLY A 73 -38.54 2.44 -1.23
CA GLY A 73 -39.20 2.60 -2.53
C GLY A 73 -38.61 1.65 -3.57
N ASP A 74 -38.18 2.21 -4.71
CA ASP A 74 -37.55 1.45 -5.80
C ASP A 74 -36.02 1.43 -5.75
N ALA A 75 -35.42 1.68 -4.58
CA ALA A 75 -33.97 1.65 -4.44
C ALA A 75 -33.41 0.26 -4.83
N PRO A 76 -32.42 0.20 -5.74
CA PRO A 76 -31.82 -1.05 -6.19
C PRO A 76 -30.89 -1.68 -5.15
N LEU A 77 -30.41 -0.88 -4.18
CA LEU A 77 -29.55 -1.29 -3.08
C LEU A 77 -30.16 -0.87 -1.75
N VAL A 78 -30.33 -1.83 -0.84
CA VAL A 78 -30.88 -1.56 0.50
C VAL A 78 -29.97 -2.06 1.62
N ARG A 79 -30.02 -1.38 2.75
CA ARG A 79 -29.32 -1.74 3.99
C ARG A 79 -30.32 -1.93 5.12
N THR A 80 -30.26 -3.07 5.78
CA THR A 80 -31.08 -3.35 6.97
C THR A 80 -30.57 -2.60 8.20
N GLU A 81 -31.37 -2.58 9.26
CA GLU A 81 -30.94 -2.02 10.57
C GLU A 81 -29.72 -2.75 11.15
N SER A 82 -29.54 -4.04 10.83
CA SER A 82 -28.36 -4.82 11.21
C SER A 82 -27.11 -4.49 10.37
N GLY A 83 -27.22 -3.62 9.37
CA GLY A 83 -26.13 -3.23 8.48
C GLY A 83 -25.92 -4.14 7.26
N ALA A 84 -26.70 -5.22 7.12
CA ALA A 84 -26.59 -6.16 6.00
C ALA A 84 -27.10 -5.53 4.69
N LEU A 85 -26.42 -5.83 3.59
CA LEU A 85 -26.69 -5.28 2.26
C LEU A 85 -27.47 -6.28 1.40
N TYR A 86 -28.44 -5.75 0.64
CA TYR A 86 -29.23 -6.52 -0.32
C TYR A 86 -29.38 -5.75 -1.63
N VAL A 87 -29.17 -6.45 -2.74
CA VAL A 87 -29.40 -5.93 -4.10
C VAL A 87 -30.76 -6.42 -4.58
N ARG A 88 -31.57 -5.54 -5.15
CA ARG A 88 -32.87 -5.87 -5.77
C ARG A 88 -32.66 -6.18 -7.24
N ILE A 89 -32.87 -7.43 -7.64
CA ILE A 89 -32.78 -7.92 -9.02
C ILE A 89 -34.13 -8.55 -9.38
N ALA A 90 -34.82 -8.02 -10.39
CA ALA A 90 -36.15 -8.51 -10.80
C ALA A 90 -37.13 -8.67 -9.61
N ASP A 91 -37.19 -7.66 -8.74
CA ASP A 91 -38.02 -7.60 -7.51
C ASP A 91 -37.70 -8.62 -6.40
N ILE A 92 -36.58 -9.34 -6.53
CA ILE A 92 -36.05 -10.26 -5.52
C ILE A 92 -34.85 -9.61 -4.84
N TYR A 93 -34.82 -9.64 -3.50
CA TYR A 93 -33.68 -9.15 -2.73
C TYR A 93 -32.65 -10.27 -2.52
N HIS A 94 -31.47 -10.09 -3.09
CA HIS A 94 -30.34 -10.99 -2.93
C HIS A 94 -29.36 -10.44 -1.88
N PRO A 95 -29.00 -11.21 -0.84
CA PRO A 95 -27.98 -10.78 0.11
C PRO A 95 -26.62 -10.64 -0.61
N VAL A 96 -25.91 -9.56 -0.34
CA VAL A 96 -24.56 -9.34 -0.88
C VAL A 96 -23.57 -9.16 0.28
N SER A 97 -22.37 -9.73 0.14
CA SER A 97 -21.34 -9.63 1.20
C SER A 97 -20.74 -8.24 1.33
N ASP A 98 -20.61 -7.50 0.22
CA ASP A 98 -19.78 -6.29 0.14
C ASP A 98 -20.43 -5.21 -0.73
N LEU A 99 -20.12 -3.94 -0.43
CA LEU A 99 -20.62 -2.79 -1.21
C LEU A 99 -20.05 -2.80 -2.64
N SER A 100 -18.79 -3.19 -2.82
CA SER A 100 -18.16 -3.33 -4.15
C SER A 100 -18.95 -4.28 -5.04
N SER A 101 -19.30 -5.46 -4.51
CA SER A 101 -20.09 -6.46 -5.21
C SER A 101 -21.47 -5.92 -5.61
N ALA A 102 -22.16 -5.21 -4.71
CA ALA A 102 -23.44 -4.57 -5.04
C ALA A 102 -23.31 -3.57 -6.20
N ARG A 103 -22.32 -2.68 -6.13
CA ARG A 103 -22.08 -1.65 -7.14
C ARG A 103 -21.72 -2.24 -8.51
N LEU A 104 -20.93 -3.31 -8.53
CA LEU A 104 -20.61 -4.05 -9.77
C LEU A 104 -21.84 -4.71 -10.39
N ILE A 105 -22.70 -5.34 -9.58
CA ILE A 105 -23.95 -5.97 -10.05
C ILE A 105 -24.90 -4.91 -10.63
N LEU A 106 -25.01 -3.77 -9.97
CA LEU A 106 -25.87 -2.66 -10.38
C LEU A 106 -25.26 -1.80 -11.50
N ASN A 107 -23.97 -1.94 -11.74
CA ASN A 107 -23.18 -1.13 -12.67
C ASN A 107 -23.29 0.39 -12.41
N GLU A 108 -23.41 0.78 -11.15
CA GLU A 108 -23.46 2.18 -10.70
C GLU A 108 -22.94 2.31 -9.26
N ALA A 109 -22.48 3.50 -8.89
CA ALA A 109 -22.11 3.85 -7.52
C ALA A 109 -23.33 4.04 -6.61
N ALA A 110 -24.20 3.04 -6.52
CA ALA A 110 -25.41 3.08 -5.71
C ALA A 110 -25.09 3.29 -4.22
N GLU A 111 -25.87 4.15 -3.58
CA GLU A 111 -25.86 4.38 -2.13
C GLU A 111 -26.97 3.55 -1.47
N PRO A 112 -26.69 2.75 -0.42
CA PRO A 112 -27.70 1.89 0.19
C PRO A 112 -28.83 2.66 0.88
N ALA A 113 -30.07 2.46 0.44
CA ALA A 113 -31.26 2.98 1.11
C ALA A 113 -31.59 2.16 2.38
N LYS A 114 -32.01 2.82 3.46
CA LYS A 114 -32.43 2.10 4.67
C LYS A 114 -33.79 1.43 4.46
N ILE A 115 -33.90 0.17 4.86
CA ILE A 115 -35.16 -0.59 4.85
C ILE A 115 -35.52 -1.07 6.25
N SER A 116 -36.78 -0.88 6.66
CA SER A 116 -37.29 -1.38 7.94
C SER A 116 -37.49 -2.89 7.92
N ALA A 117 -37.40 -3.53 9.09
CA ALA A 117 -37.56 -4.98 9.22
C ALA A 117 -38.94 -5.48 8.77
N GLU A 118 -39.99 -4.67 8.92
CA GLU A 118 -41.35 -5.06 8.53
C GLU A 118 -41.54 -5.08 7.00
N ILE A 119 -40.99 -4.09 6.30
CA ILE A 119 -41.04 -4.05 4.83
C ILE A 119 -40.16 -5.16 4.27
N PHE A 120 -38.95 -5.34 4.82
CA PHE A 120 -38.04 -6.40 4.41
C PHE A 120 -38.56 -7.81 4.74
N GLY A 121 -39.45 -7.94 5.72
CA GLY A 121 -40.10 -9.21 6.08
C GLY A 121 -41.13 -9.68 5.05
N GLN A 122 -41.65 -8.79 4.21
CA GLN A 122 -42.65 -9.11 3.17
C GLN A 122 -42.02 -9.31 1.78
N ALA A 123 -40.74 -8.97 1.63
CA ALA A 123 -40.04 -9.02 0.36
C ALA A 123 -39.58 -10.44 -0.01
N GLN A 124 -39.55 -10.76 -1.30
CA GLN A 124 -38.99 -12.02 -1.79
C GLN A 124 -37.46 -12.02 -1.64
N ARG A 125 -36.90 -13.16 -1.23
CA ARG A 125 -35.46 -13.31 -0.98
C ARG A 125 -34.84 -14.33 -1.91
N GLY A 126 -33.74 -13.96 -2.53
CA GLY A 126 -32.94 -14.81 -3.40
C GLY A 126 -31.74 -15.43 -2.68
N GLY A 127 -30.97 -16.22 -3.42
CA GLY A 127 -29.68 -16.73 -2.94
C GLY A 127 -28.63 -15.62 -2.81
N PRO A 128 -27.60 -15.81 -1.95
CA PRO A 128 -26.55 -14.82 -1.77
C PRO A 128 -25.74 -14.64 -3.06
N VAL A 129 -25.32 -13.41 -3.33
CA VAL A 129 -24.50 -13.02 -4.49
C VAL A 129 -23.29 -12.23 -4.00
N GLY A 130 -22.33 -11.98 -4.88
CA GLY A 130 -21.14 -11.18 -4.62
C GLY A 130 -19.84 -11.98 -4.59
N ILE A 131 -18.74 -11.25 -4.62
CA ILE A 131 -17.37 -11.76 -4.70
C ILE A 131 -16.85 -12.00 -3.28
N SER A 132 -16.28 -13.19 -3.02
CA SER A 132 -15.67 -13.47 -1.71
C SER A 132 -14.38 -12.69 -1.56
N GLY A 133 -14.25 -11.91 -0.47
CA GLY A 133 -13.04 -11.14 -0.19
C GLY A 133 -12.91 -9.87 -1.03
N ALA A 134 -13.98 -9.40 -1.68
CA ALA A 134 -13.98 -8.07 -2.27
C ALA A 134 -13.99 -6.99 -1.18
N PRO A 135 -13.46 -5.79 -1.44
CA PRO A 135 -13.44 -4.72 -0.45
C PRO A 135 -14.84 -4.35 0.03
N THR A 136 -15.05 -4.28 1.34
CA THR A 136 -16.37 -3.96 1.93
C THR A 136 -16.63 -2.45 1.97
N VAL A 137 -15.58 -1.64 2.16
CA VAL A 137 -15.65 -0.18 2.22
C VAL A 137 -14.92 0.41 1.02
N ILE A 138 -15.62 1.17 0.18
CA ILE A 138 -15.00 1.99 -0.87
C ILE A 138 -15.29 3.44 -0.49
N ALA A 139 -14.23 4.21 -0.22
CA ALA A 139 -14.38 5.61 0.13
C ALA A 139 -13.57 6.44 -0.86
N PRO A 140 -14.21 7.34 -1.63
CA PRO A 140 -13.47 8.34 -2.38
C PRO A 140 -12.69 9.20 -1.38
N HIS A 141 -11.36 9.15 -1.45
CA HIS A 141 -10.50 9.88 -0.55
C HIS A 141 -10.41 11.35 -0.99
N PRO A 142 -10.67 12.33 -0.11
CA PRO A 142 -10.55 13.76 -0.46
C PRO A 142 -9.14 14.34 -0.17
N SER A 143 -8.07 13.55 -0.10
CA SER A 143 -6.71 14.05 0.23
C SER A 143 -5.86 14.17 -1.03
N PRO A 144 -5.02 15.22 -1.15
CA PRO A 144 -4.05 15.37 -2.25
C PRO A 144 -3.07 14.20 -2.31
N ASP A 145 -2.45 14.03 -3.49
CA ASP A 145 -1.52 12.98 -3.89
C ASP A 145 -0.52 12.60 -2.77
N ARG A 146 -0.61 11.34 -2.32
CA ARG A 146 0.23 10.79 -1.24
C ARG A 146 1.25 9.81 -1.82
N PRO A 147 2.56 10.11 -1.84
CA PRO A 147 3.53 9.20 -2.42
C PRO A 147 3.46 7.80 -1.82
N TRP A 148 3.48 6.81 -2.70
CA TRP A 148 3.75 5.43 -2.33
C TRP A 148 5.23 5.29 -1.95
N ALA A 149 5.49 4.69 -0.79
CA ALA A 149 6.83 4.38 -0.35
C ALA A 149 6.95 2.92 0.11
N LEU A 150 8.08 2.31 -0.19
CA LEU A 150 8.49 0.99 0.28
C LEU A 150 9.66 1.18 1.22
N CYS A 151 9.47 0.96 2.52
CA CYS A 151 10.51 1.11 3.52
C CYS A 151 11.02 -0.24 4.01
N HIS A 152 12.34 -0.39 4.07
CA HIS A 152 13.03 -1.51 4.67
C HIS A 152 13.68 -1.05 5.97
N THR A 153 13.40 -1.74 7.06
CA THR A 153 14.02 -1.49 8.36
C THR A 153 14.87 -2.70 8.76
N SER A 154 16.14 -2.46 9.04
CA SER A 154 17.03 -3.50 9.55
C SER A 154 16.58 -3.96 10.93
N GLY A 155 16.56 -5.28 11.14
CA GLY A 155 16.35 -5.87 12.45
C GLY A 155 17.60 -5.75 13.33
N SER A 156 17.45 -5.34 14.59
CA SER A 156 18.54 -5.35 15.56
C SER A 156 18.60 -6.70 16.31
N GLY A 157 19.18 -7.72 15.67
CA GLY A 157 19.38 -9.06 16.25
C GLY A 157 18.13 -9.95 16.27
N GLU A 158 18.20 -11.09 16.98
CA GLU A 158 17.19 -12.15 16.99
C GLU A 158 15.80 -11.72 17.52
N ALA A 159 15.72 -10.56 18.17
CA ALA A 159 14.51 -10.04 18.81
C ALA A 159 13.65 -9.12 17.91
N VAL A 160 14.20 -8.60 16.81
CA VAL A 160 13.48 -7.73 15.87
C VAL A 160 13.71 -8.25 14.45
N PRO A 161 12.73 -8.91 13.81
CA PRO A 161 12.89 -9.40 12.46
C PRO A 161 13.02 -8.25 11.45
N GLU A 162 13.62 -8.56 10.31
CA GLU A 162 13.67 -7.66 9.15
C GLU A 162 12.24 -7.33 8.68
N ARG A 163 11.97 -6.05 8.47
CA ARG A 163 10.61 -5.55 8.21
C ARG A 163 10.55 -4.73 6.92
N VAL A 164 9.55 -5.03 6.11
CA VAL A 164 9.22 -4.26 4.91
C VAL A 164 7.85 -3.63 5.07
N ASP A 165 7.79 -2.32 4.89
CA ASP A 165 6.59 -1.50 5.05
C ASP A 165 6.20 -0.85 3.73
N ILE A 166 4.98 -1.08 3.26
CA ILE A 166 4.39 -0.29 2.17
C ILE A 166 3.56 0.81 2.82
N LEU A 167 3.93 2.05 2.53
CA LEU A 167 3.34 3.25 3.11
C LEU A 167 2.62 4.07 2.04
N GLU A 168 1.36 4.39 2.32
CA GLU A 168 0.66 5.52 1.69
C GLU A 168 0.86 6.76 2.59
N ALA A 169 2.00 7.44 2.45
CA ALA A 169 2.42 8.49 3.38
C ALA A 169 1.93 9.89 2.91
N PRO A 170 1.47 10.77 3.83
CA PRO A 170 1.32 12.18 3.49
C PRO A 170 2.68 12.81 3.18
N SER A 171 2.70 13.76 2.25
CA SER A 171 3.87 14.60 2.01
C SER A 171 4.23 15.31 3.31
N GLY A 172 5.31 14.90 3.99
CA GLY A 172 5.71 15.52 5.26
C GLY A 172 6.10 14.55 6.39
N ALA A 173 5.93 13.23 6.23
CA ALA A 173 6.68 12.31 7.07
C ALA A 173 8.19 12.62 6.91
N GLN A 174 8.97 12.61 7.99
CA GLN A 174 10.40 13.03 8.08
C GLN A 174 11.37 12.12 7.29
N VAL A 175 10.94 11.61 6.14
CA VAL A 175 11.76 10.93 5.14
C VAL A 175 12.53 12.02 4.38
N HIS A 176 13.83 12.11 4.64
CA HIS A 176 14.71 13.03 3.93
C HIS A 176 15.16 12.38 2.62
N ALA A 177 15.37 13.16 1.56
CA ALA A 177 16.02 12.62 0.37
C ALA A 177 17.45 12.19 0.75
N LEU A 178 17.94 11.08 0.18
CA LEU A 178 19.36 10.76 0.32
C LEU A 178 20.16 11.91 -0.32
N PRO A 179 21.16 12.50 0.36
CA PRO A 179 21.97 13.56 -0.25
C PRO A 179 22.65 13.08 -1.53
N ALA A 180 22.89 14.00 -2.46
CA ALA A 180 23.48 13.67 -3.75
C ALA A 180 24.90 13.07 -3.64
N GLU A 181 25.58 13.35 -2.53
CA GLU A 181 26.91 12.88 -2.19
C GLU A 181 26.90 11.60 -1.34
N ALA A 182 25.74 10.99 -1.08
CA ALA A 182 25.63 9.76 -0.30
C ALA A 182 25.13 8.60 -1.15
N ALA A 183 25.56 7.39 -0.79
CA ALA A 183 25.12 6.14 -1.40
C ALA A 183 25.05 5.01 -0.37
N VAL A 184 24.33 3.95 -0.68
CA VAL A 184 24.22 2.74 0.14
C VAL A 184 24.62 1.54 -0.70
N ILE A 185 25.28 0.55 -0.10
CA ILE A 185 25.61 -0.69 -0.78
C ILE A 185 24.55 -1.74 -0.44
N ILE A 186 23.87 -2.23 -1.46
CA ILE A 186 22.87 -3.29 -1.34
C ILE A 186 23.39 -4.55 -2.02
N SER A 187 23.29 -5.69 -1.34
CA SER A 187 23.40 -7.02 -1.89
C SER A 187 21.99 -7.52 -2.22
N ALA A 188 21.79 -8.02 -3.43
CA ALA A 188 20.57 -8.68 -3.83
C ALA A 188 20.91 -9.78 -4.85
N GLU A 189 20.38 -10.99 -4.64
CA GLU A 189 20.60 -12.15 -5.52
C GLU A 189 22.09 -12.43 -5.83
N GLY A 190 22.96 -12.21 -4.83
CA GLY A 190 24.40 -12.43 -4.96
C GLY A 190 25.15 -11.33 -5.74
N GLN A 191 24.47 -10.26 -6.15
CA GLN A 191 25.08 -9.09 -6.80
C GLN A 191 25.08 -7.89 -5.86
N GLN A 192 26.14 -7.08 -5.93
CA GLN A 192 26.23 -5.83 -5.18
C GLN A 192 25.88 -4.63 -6.06
N TRP A 193 25.14 -3.70 -5.48
CA TRP A 193 24.63 -2.51 -6.13
C TRP A 193 25.04 -1.30 -5.31
N LEU A 194 25.52 -0.26 -5.98
CA LEU A 194 25.61 1.07 -5.40
C LEU A 194 24.28 1.76 -5.66
N VAL A 195 23.60 2.17 -4.60
CA VAL A 195 22.32 2.86 -4.69
C VAL A 195 22.49 4.29 -4.19
N ASP A 196 22.17 5.26 -5.04
CA ASP A 196 22.20 6.68 -4.74
C ASP A 196 20.82 7.32 -4.96
N HIS A 197 20.75 8.66 -4.91
CA HIS A 197 19.51 9.41 -5.13
C HIS A 197 18.87 9.19 -6.52
N LYS A 198 19.62 8.72 -7.51
CA LYS A 198 19.15 8.51 -8.89
C LYS A 198 18.57 7.13 -9.09
N GLY A 199 19.16 6.12 -8.46
CA GLY A 199 18.77 4.72 -8.62
C GLY A 199 19.88 3.76 -8.24
N ARG A 200 19.90 2.58 -8.86
CA ARG A 200 20.88 1.53 -8.62
C ARG A 200 21.84 1.38 -9.81
N SER A 201 23.12 1.19 -9.53
CA SER A 201 24.14 0.82 -10.51
C SER A 201 24.88 -0.42 -10.02
N ARG A 202 25.02 -1.44 -10.87
CA ARG A 202 25.70 -2.68 -10.50
C ARG A 202 27.19 -2.41 -10.24
N LEU A 203 27.70 -2.88 -9.10
CA LEU A 203 29.13 -2.85 -8.80
C LEU A 203 29.80 -4.11 -9.38
N PRO A 204 30.99 -3.98 -10.00
CA PRO A 204 31.79 -5.14 -10.36
C PRO A 204 32.14 -6.00 -9.15
N GLU A 205 32.34 -7.28 -9.41
CA GLU A 205 32.74 -8.24 -8.39
C GLU A 205 34.05 -7.80 -7.73
N ALA A 206 34.10 -7.85 -6.39
CA ALA A 206 35.15 -7.24 -5.60
C ALA A 206 36.57 -7.78 -5.90
N HIS A 207 36.69 -8.97 -6.48
CA HIS A 207 37.98 -9.58 -6.82
C HIS A 207 38.52 -9.16 -8.20
N THR A 208 37.68 -8.59 -9.06
CA THR A 208 38.05 -8.14 -10.41
C THR A 208 38.87 -6.85 -10.35
N ARG A 209 39.62 -6.54 -11.43
CA ARG A 209 40.38 -5.28 -11.55
C ARG A 209 39.46 -4.06 -11.37
N ALA A 210 38.32 -4.06 -12.07
CA ALA A 210 37.32 -3.00 -11.97
C ALA A 210 36.76 -2.87 -10.55
N GLY A 211 36.41 -4.00 -9.92
CA GLY A 211 35.85 -4.02 -8.57
C GLY A 211 36.81 -3.46 -7.52
N LYS A 212 38.09 -3.84 -7.58
CA LYS A 212 39.12 -3.33 -6.67
C LYS A 212 39.32 -1.83 -6.83
N ALA A 213 39.51 -1.36 -8.06
CA ALA A 213 39.81 0.05 -8.33
C ALA A 213 38.65 0.98 -7.96
N ILE A 214 37.43 0.59 -8.30
CA ILE A 214 36.23 1.37 -7.97
C ILE A 214 36.04 1.42 -6.45
N ARG A 215 36.15 0.27 -5.75
CA ARG A 215 35.97 0.20 -4.30
C ARG A 215 37.03 0.99 -3.54
N GLU A 216 38.29 0.92 -3.95
CA GLU A 216 39.38 1.68 -3.34
C GLU A 216 39.10 3.19 -3.38
N VAL A 217 38.75 3.73 -4.56
CA VAL A 217 38.53 5.17 -4.73
C VAL A 217 37.23 5.65 -4.06
N LEU A 218 36.22 4.78 -3.98
CA LEU A 218 34.98 5.06 -3.24
C LEU A 218 35.11 4.84 -1.73
N GLY A 219 36.27 4.39 -1.22
CA GLY A 219 36.47 4.11 0.20
C GLY A 219 35.68 2.91 0.72
N ILE A 220 35.33 1.98 -0.17
CA ILE A 220 34.60 0.75 0.15
C ILE A 220 35.61 -0.33 0.54
N ASP A 221 35.57 -0.74 1.80
CA ASP A 221 36.45 -1.75 2.39
C ASP A 221 35.65 -2.89 3.06
N SER A 222 36.34 -3.76 3.80
CA SER A 222 35.69 -4.87 4.52
C SER A 222 34.85 -4.43 5.73
N ALA A 223 35.01 -3.20 6.22
CA ALA A 223 34.23 -2.64 7.31
C ALA A 223 32.97 -1.91 6.83
N THR A 224 32.88 -1.65 5.52
CA THR A 224 31.73 -1.00 4.90
C THR A 224 30.49 -1.90 4.99
N ALA A 225 29.41 -1.36 5.55
CA ALA A 225 28.15 -2.10 5.67
C ALA A 225 27.57 -2.41 4.29
N VAL A 226 27.16 -3.66 4.09
CA VAL A 226 26.43 -4.13 2.91
C VAL A 226 25.09 -4.65 3.39
N ARG A 227 24.01 -4.04 2.90
CA ARG A 227 22.65 -4.46 3.25
C ARG A 227 22.17 -5.54 2.32
N ASP A 228 21.77 -6.68 2.85
CA ASP A 228 21.15 -7.73 2.06
C ASP A 228 19.65 -7.44 1.92
N LEU A 229 19.14 -7.37 0.69
CA LEU A 229 17.73 -7.16 0.38
C LEU A 229 17.23 -8.23 -0.61
N PRO A 230 15.97 -8.66 -0.50
CA PRO A 230 15.31 -9.41 -1.57
C PRO A 230 15.36 -8.66 -2.90
N GLY A 231 15.53 -9.40 -4.01
CA GLY A 231 15.58 -8.85 -5.36
C GLY A 231 14.32 -8.05 -5.71
N GLU A 232 13.17 -8.44 -5.15
CA GLU A 232 11.89 -7.77 -5.36
C GLU A 232 11.88 -6.32 -4.84
N LEU A 233 12.60 -6.02 -3.76
CA LEU A 233 12.62 -4.69 -3.14
C LEU A 233 13.52 -3.72 -3.91
N ILE A 234 14.67 -4.19 -4.39
CA ILE A 234 15.60 -3.36 -5.16
C ILE A 234 15.05 -3.03 -6.55
N ASN A 235 14.07 -3.78 -7.07
CA ASN A 235 13.45 -3.50 -8.38
C ASN A 235 12.62 -2.22 -8.41
N VAL A 236 12.24 -1.66 -7.26
CA VAL A 236 11.57 -0.36 -7.20
C VAL A 236 12.48 0.78 -7.69
N LEU A 237 13.81 0.58 -7.62
CA LEU A 237 14.81 1.54 -8.04
C LEU A 237 15.11 1.40 -9.53
N ASP A 238 15.24 2.54 -10.21
CA ASP A 238 15.67 2.56 -11.61
C ASP A 238 17.11 2.05 -11.74
N GLU A 239 17.32 1.18 -12.71
CA GLU A 239 18.63 0.61 -13.01
C GLU A 239 19.38 1.48 -14.02
N TYR A 240 20.56 1.94 -13.62
CA TYR A 240 21.50 2.66 -14.45
C TYR A 240 22.57 1.71 -15.01
N PRO A 241 23.29 2.11 -16.08
CA PRO A 241 24.34 1.30 -16.66
C PRO A 241 25.29 0.72 -15.60
N PRO A 242 25.65 -0.58 -15.71
CA PRO A 242 26.53 -1.22 -14.74
C PRO A 242 27.87 -0.51 -14.72
N MET A 243 28.46 -0.33 -13.53
CA MET A 243 29.77 0.30 -13.44
C MET A 243 30.82 -0.59 -14.06
N MET A 244 31.58 -0.07 -15.01
CA MET A 244 32.59 -0.84 -15.73
C MET A 244 33.77 0.03 -16.17
N LEU A 245 34.94 -0.59 -16.25
CA LEU A 245 36.11 0.05 -16.85
C LEU A 245 35.99 -0.01 -18.38
N PRO A 246 36.39 1.04 -19.10
CA PRO A 246 36.51 0.98 -20.55
C PRO A 246 37.58 -0.04 -20.99
N GLU A 247 37.30 -0.73 -22.09
CA GLU A 247 38.23 -1.65 -22.75
C GLU A 247 38.50 -1.18 -24.19
N PRO A 248 39.76 -0.97 -24.60
CA PRO A 248 40.98 -1.09 -23.80
C PRO A 248 41.07 -0.04 -22.70
N LEU A 249 41.88 -0.31 -21.67
CA LEU A 249 42.09 0.65 -20.58
C LEU A 249 42.78 1.91 -21.14
N PRO A 250 42.21 3.11 -20.93
CA PRO A 250 42.72 4.35 -21.49
C PRO A 250 43.94 4.85 -20.74
N GLU A 251 44.63 5.81 -21.33
CA GLU A 251 45.66 6.60 -20.66
C GLU A 251 45.03 7.81 -19.97
N VAL A 252 45.44 8.10 -18.75
CA VAL A 252 45.01 9.27 -17.98
C VAL A 252 45.98 10.42 -18.23
N VAL A 253 45.45 11.59 -18.55
CA VAL A 253 46.22 12.76 -18.94
C VAL A 253 45.95 13.93 -17.98
N GLY A 254 47.01 14.58 -17.54
CA GLY A 254 46.92 15.73 -16.64
C GLY A 254 48.26 16.41 -16.38
N GLU A 255 48.28 17.38 -15.48
CA GLU A 255 49.54 18.04 -15.06
C GLU A 255 50.36 17.15 -14.12
N ASN A 256 49.69 16.31 -13.33
CA ASN A 256 50.30 15.29 -12.49
C ASN A 256 49.22 14.24 -12.09
N PRO A 257 49.59 13.06 -11.57
CA PRO A 257 48.64 12.02 -11.19
C PRO A 257 47.62 12.44 -10.11
N ALA A 258 47.93 13.46 -9.31
CA ALA A 258 47.02 14.01 -8.30
C ALA A 258 45.99 14.99 -8.90
N ASN A 259 46.09 15.34 -10.18
CA ASN A 259 45.15 16.20 -10.88
C ASN A 259 44.86 15.66 -12.30
N PRO A 260 44.24 14.47 -12.42
CA PRO A 260 43.82 13.94 -13.70
C PRO A 260 42.68 14.77 -14.27
N ARG A 261 42.73 15.10 -15.56
CA ARG A 261 41.72 15.97 -16.21
C ARG A 261 41.11 15.38 -17.46
N TRP A 262 41.86 14.51 -18.14
CA TRP A 262 41.44 13.91 -19.39
C TRP A 262 41.80 12.44 -19.41
N MET A 263 41.16 11.69 -20.29
CA MET A 263 41.64 10.41 -20.75
C MET A 263 41.76 10.41 -22.27
N ARG A 264 42.48 9.44 -22.81
CA ARG A 264 42.49 9.12 -24.24
C ARG A 264 42.66 7.62 -24.42
N PHE A 265 42.11 7.07 -25.49
CA PHE A 265 42.39 5.67 -25.81
C PHE A 265 43.82 5.53 -26.36
N PRO A 266 44.47 4.36 -26.14
CA PRO A 266 45.81 4.13 -26.66
C PRO A 266 45.88 4.32 -28.18
N GLY A 267 46.81 5.16 -28.64
CA GLY A 267 46.98 5.50 -30.06
C GLY A 267 46.13 6.66 -30.57
N GLU A 268 45.23 7.20 -29.76
CA GLU A 268 44.41 8.36 -30.12
C GLU A 268 44.99 9.67 -29.58
N ILE A 269 44.69 10.78 -30.27
CA ILE A 269 45.07 12.14 -29.86
C ILE A 269 43.90 12.92 -29.24
N GLU A 270 42.68 12.40 -29.36
CA GLU A 270 41.48 13.05 -28.83
C GLU A 270 41.42 12.92 -27.32
N LEU A 271 41.20 14.05 -26.64
CA LEU A 271 41.09 14.11 -25.19
C LEU A 271 39.62 14.10 -24.77
N ILE A 272 39.28 13.12 -23.94
CA ILE A 272 37.96 12.95 -23.33
C ILE A 272 37.99 13.54 -21.92
N PRO A 273 37.08 14.46 -21.55
CA PRO A 273 36.99 15.00 -20.20
C PRO A 273 36.61 13.92 -19.18
N ILE A 274 37.31 13.89 -18.05
CA ILE A 274 36.99 13.02 -16.92
C ILE A 274 36.92 13.82 -15.62
N SER A 275 36.14 13.32 -14.67
CA SER A 275 36.18 13.86 -13.32
C SER A 275 37.42 13.41 -12.54
N TYR A 276 37.71 14.07 -11.42
CA TYR A 276 38.76 13.64 -10.50
C TYR A 276 38.57 12.17 -10.07
N THR A 277 37.35 11.80 -9.64
CA THR A 277 37.01 10.44 -9.22
C THR A 277 37.22 9.42 -10.33
N GLN A 278 36.76 9.72 -11.55
CA GLN A 278 36.96 8.83 -12.70
C GLN A 278 38.44 8.65 -13.03
N GLY A 279 39.24 9.71 -13.00
CA GLY A 279 40.68 9.64 -13.21
C GLY A 279 41.40 8.81 -12.13
N GLN A 280 41.04 8.99 -10.86
CA GLN A 280 41.61 8.17 -9.78
C GLN A 280 41.23 6.69 -9.93
N ILE A 281 40.00 6.38 -10.34
CA ILE A 281 39.56 4.98 -10.60
C ILE A 281 40.39 4.37 -11.73
N LEU A 282 40.58 5.10 -12.84
CA LEU A 282 41.38 4.62 -13.96
C LEU A 282 42.84 4.39 -13.54
N LEU A 283 43.44 5.31 -12.79
CA LEU A 283 44.81 5.16 -12.27
C LEU A 283 44.94 3.97 -11.31
N SER A 284 44.01 3.80 -10.37
CA SER A 284 43.98 2.63 -9.47
C SER A 284 43.75 1.31 -10.25
N ALA A 285 43.01 1.35 -11.35
CA ALA A 285 42.86 0.22 -12.26
C ALA A 285 44.15 -0.12 -13.05
N GLY A 286 45.19 0.72 -12.98
CA GLY A 286 46.47 0.54 -13.65
C GLY A 286 46.57 1.25 -15.00
N ALA A 287 45.79 2.31 -15.23
CA ALA A 287 45.93 3.16 -16.41
C ALA A 287 47.28 3.91 -16.35
N ASP A 288 47.96 4.00 -17.50
CA ASP A 288 49.16 4.81 -17.61
C ASP A 288 48.83 6.30 -17.46
N PHE A 289 49.71 7.05 -16.79
CA PHE A 289 49.60 8.49 -16.67
C PHE A 289 50.53 9.19 -17.66
N PHE A 290 49.97 10.13 -18.44
CA PHE A 290 50.71 10.97 -19.37
C PHE A 290 50.69 12.43 -18.91
N GLU A 291 51.86 12.96 -18.56
CA GLU A 291 52.00 14.36 -18.15
C GLU A 291 51.85 15.29 -19.36
N MET A 292 50.92 16.23 -19.27
CA MET A 292 50.66 17.21 -20.33
C MET A 292 50.38 18.58 -19.72
N SER A 293 51.10 19.60 -20.21
CA SER A 293 50.87 20.98 -19.77
C SER A 293 49.49 21.48 -20.19
N ARG A 294 48.91 22.43 -19.44
CA ARG A 294 47.65 23.09 -19.80
C ARG A 294 47.68 23.70 -21.20
N ALA A 295 48.79 24.32 -21.59
CA ALA A 295 48.95 24.95 -22.89
C ALA A 295 48.86 23.90 -24.03
N HIS A 296 49.48 22.74 -23.84
CA HIS A 296 49.42 21.66 -24.83
C HIS A 296 48.03 21.00 -24.83
N SER A 297 47.48 20.65 -23.67
CA SER A 297 46.14 20.03 -23.63
C SER A 297 45.04 20.91 -24.22
N ALA A 298 45.22 22.23 -24.26
CA ALA A 298 44.29 23.16 -24.90
C ALA A 298 44.27 23.09 -26.44
N THR A 299 45.34 22.58 -27.08
CA THR A 299 45.43 22.47 -28.55
C THR A 299 44.98 21.11 -29.08
N GLN A 300 44.67 20.16 -28.19
CA GLN A 300 44.25 18.81 -28.58
C GLN A 300 42.75 18.75 -28.93
N PRO A 301 42.35 17.90 -29.91
CA PRO A 301 40.95 17.68 -30.23
C PRO A 301 40.19 17.06 -29.05
N ARG A 302 38.87 17.25 -29.03
CA ARG A 302 37.98 16.77 -27.95
C ARG A 302 37.02 15.72 -28.48
N ALA A 303 36.78 14.71 -27.67
CA ALA A 303 35.74 13.71 -27.89
C ALA A 303 34.85 13.59 -26.65
N GLU A 304 33.63 13.11 -26.86
CA GLU A 304 32.72 12.72 -25.79
C GLU A 304 32.71 11.20 -25.70
N TYR A 305 32.70 10.69 -24.47
CA TYR A 305 32.60 9.27 -24.18
C TYR A 305 31.77 9.09 -22.92
N ASP A 306 30.81 8.19 -22.97
CA ASP A 306 29.97 7.88 -21.81
C ASP A 306 30.70 6.88 -20.90
N LEU A 307 31.44 7.41 -19.92
CA LEU A 307 32.07 6.57 -18.89
C LEU A 307 31.03 6.12 -17.87
N HIS A 308 30.84 4.80 -17.79
CA HIS A 308 30.04 4.14 -16.75
C HIS A 308 30.82 4.04 -15.43
N LEU A 309 31.34 5.19 -14.96
CA LEU A 309 32.07 5.35 -13.70
C LEU A 309 31.54 6.57 -12.94
N PRO A 310 31.53 6.54 -11.59
CA PRO A 310 31.00 7.62 -10.79
C PRO A 310 31.78 8.92 -10.99
N LYS A 311 31.06 10.01 -11.34
CA LYS A 311 31.66 11.34 -11.57
C LYS A 311 32.08 12.03 -10.27
N LYS A 312 31.45 11.74 -9.14
CA LYS A 312 31.78 12.28 -7.82
C LYS A 312 32.07 11.14 -6.86
N ALA A 313 32.91 11.39 -5.87
CA ALA A 313 33.01 10.50 -4.73
C ALA A 313 31.69 10.54 -3.94
N VAL A 314 31.29 9.40 -3.39
CA VAL A 314 30.11 9.27 -2.54
C VAL A 314 30.53 8.78 -1.16
N HIS A 315 29.85 9.28 -0.14
CA HIS A 315 29.93 8.75 1.21
C HIS A 315 29.00 7.55 1.35
N ILE A 316 29.54 6.38 1.71
CA ILE A 316 28.72 5.20 1.95
C ILE A 316 28.02 5.33 3.31
N ALA A 317 26.70 5.44 3.28
CA ALA A 317 25.85 5.52 4.45
C ALA A 317 25.27 4.15 4.81
N ASP A 318 24.97 3.94 6.10
CA ASP A 318 24.21 2.78 6.60
C ASP A 318 23.08 3.24 7.53
N PRO A 319 21.99 3.80 6.96
CA PRO A 319 20.86 4.24 7.75
C PRO A 319 20.06 3.04 8.26
N HIS A 320 19.48 3.14 9.46
CA HIS A 320 18.67 2.05 10.03
C HIS A 320 17.46 1.67 9.14
N THR A 321 16.84 2.67 8.52
CA THR A 321 15.67 2.50 7.63
C THR A 321 15.92 3.15 6.26
N LEU A 322 15.69 2.38 5.19
CA LEU A 322 15.75 2.83 3.80
C LEU A 322 14.35 2.90 3.22
N CYS A 323 14.02 3.92 2.42
CA CYS A 323 12.70 4.06 1.80
C CYS A 323 12.77 4.38 0.30
N PHE A 324 12.10 3.56 -0.51
CA PHE A 324 12.00 3.76 -1.95
C PHE A 324 10.67 4.44 -2.25
N SER A 325 10.67 5.60 -2.91
CA SER A 325 9.42 6.32 -3.23
C SER A 325 9.27 6.57 -4.72
N SER A 326 8.03 6.51 -5.23
CA SER A 326 7.73 6.87 -6.62
C SER A 326 7.81 8.40 -6.82
N PRO A 327 8.35 8.90 -7.96
CA PRO A 327 8.54 10.34 -8.20
C PRO A 327 7.25 11.11 -8.47
N GLU A 328 6.21 10.44 -9.01
CA GLU A 328 5.11 11.13 -9.67
C GLU A 328 4.15 11.87 -8.71
N ASP A 329 4.33 11.76 -7.40
CA ASP A 329 3.46 12.36 -6.38
C ASP A 329 4.09 13.58 -5.67
N ALA A 330 5.19 14.13 -6.18
CA ALA A 330 5.79 15.35 -5.65
C ALA A 330 5.53 16.52 -6.60
N ALA A 331 4.88 17.57 -6.10
CA ALA A 331 4.86 18.91 -6.70
C ALA A 331 6.24 19.59 -6.72
N TRP A 332 7.30 18.83 -7.04
CA TRP A 332 8.68 19.25 -7.08
C TRP A 332 9.31 18.60 -8.32
N GLU A 333 9.37 19.36 -9.41
CA GLU A 333 10.10 18.98 -10.61
C GLU A 333 11.53 18.53 -10.26
N GLN A 334 11.86 17.27 -10.55
CA GLN A 334 13.22 16.93 -10.99
C GLN A 334 13.20 16.75 -12.50
N PRO A 335 14.26 17.16 -13.23
CA PRO A 335 14.25 17.24 -14.69
C PRO A 335 14.23 15.87 -15.40
N ASP A 336 14.54 14.80 -14.67
CA ASP A 336 14.78 13.47 -15.24
C ASP A 336 13.90 12.46 -14.47
N GLY A 337 12.78 12.02 -15.08
CA GLY A 337 11.66 11.31 -14.45
C GLY A 337 11.90 9.88 -13.92
N GLY A 338 12.90 9.69 -13.08
CA GLY A 338 13.20 8.40 -12.42
C GLY A 338 12.86 8.33 -10.93
N ALA A 339 12.61 7.12 -10.40
CA ALA A 339 12.39 6.79 -8.99
C ALA A 339 13.49 7.38 -8.12
N SER A 340 13.11 8.14 -7.09
CA SER A 340 14.07 8.72 -6.15
C SER A 340 14.17 7.87 -4.89
N LEU A 341 15.40 7.47 -4.55
CA LEU A 341 15.71 6.89 -3.24
C LEU A 341 15.56 7.97 -2.18
N ARG A 342 14.83 7.66 -1.10
CA ARG A 342 14.70 8.51 0.08
C ARG A 342 15.11 7.74 1.34
N VAL A 343 15.57 8.43 2.37
CA VAL A 343 16.06 7.82 3.61
C VAL A 343 15.39 8.49 4.80
N LEU A 344 14.93 7.69 5.75
CA LEU A 344 14.51 8.21 7.06
C LEU A 344 15.76 8.44 7.90
N GLY A 345 16.17 9.71 8.06
CA GLY A 345 17.24 10.13 8.97
C GLY A 345 18.43 10.84 8.30
N SER A 346 19.09 11.69 9.08
CA SER A 346 20.18 12.59 8.70
C SER A 346 21.43 11.84 8.19
N VAL A 347 22.00 12.29 7.09
CA VAL A 347 23.35 11.89 6.61
C VAL A 347 24.37 12.98 6.96
N GLU A 348 24.32 13.51 8.19
CA GLU A 348 25.39 14.35 8.74
C GLU A 348 26.17 13.58 9.81
N PRO A 349 27.52 13.65 9.82
CA PRO A 349 28.34 12.82 10.72
C PRO A 349 28.23 13.16 12.21
N HIS A 350 27.57 14.25 12.59
CA HIS A 350 27.51 14.71 13.97
C HIS A 350 26.20 15.45 14.26
N THR A 351 25.07 14.77 14.14
CA THR A 351 23.87 15.18 14.89
C THR A 351 23.02 13.95 15.14
N ASP A 352 23.18 13.38 16.33
CA ASP A 352 22.25 12.41 16.88
C ASP A 352 20.86 13.06 16.94
N VAL A 353 20.05 12.85 15.90
CA VAL A 353 18.60 12.91 16.08
C VAL A 353 18.25 11.65 16.83
N VAL A 354 18.27 11.79 18.15
CA VAL A 354 17.70 10.85 19.11
C VAL A 354 16.26 10.60 18.69
N LEU A 355 16.03 9.50 17.96
CA LEU A 355 14.79 8.77 18.14
C LEU A 355 14.75 8.46 19.64
N PRO A 356 13.72 8.90 20.38
CA PRO A 356 13.61 8.51 21.78
C PRO A 356 13.72 6.98 21.83
N PRO A 357 14.44 6.41 22.81
CA PRO A 357 14.46 4.97 23.01
C PRO A 357 13.01 4.46 23.06
N PRO A 358 12.76 3.20 22.64
CA PRO A 358 11.42 2.65 22.53
C PRO A 358 10.83 2.47 23.93
N GLU A 359 10.32 3.56 24.51
CA GLU A 359 9.38 3.52 25.61
C GLU A 359 7.98 3.65 25.01
N ALA A 360 7.36 2.50 24.81
CA ALA A 360 5.91 2.30 24.77
C ALA A 360 5.10 3.35 23.97
N GLY A 361 5.36 3.41 22.66
CA GLY A 361 4.54 4.15 21.70
C GLY A 361 4.30 3.31 20.47
N GLU A 362 3.40 2.34 20.59
CA GLU A 362 2.90 1.49 19.50
C GLU A 362 2.58 2.33 18.25
N ILE A 363 3.26 2.05 17.13
CA ILE A 363 2.54 2.01 15.86
C ILE A 363 1.43 0.98 16.12
N PRO A 364 0.14 1.34 16.07
CA PRO A 364 -0.90 0.41 16.51
C PRO A 364 -0.72 -0.89 15.71
N PRO A 365 -0.56 -2.03 16.39
CA PRO A 365 -0.50 -3.30 15.70
C PRO A 365 -1.87 -3.50 15.04
N PHE A 366 -1.90 -3.48 13.72
CA PHE A 366 -2.82 -4.37 13.04
C PHE A 366 -2.14 -5.74 13.05
N ASP A 367 -2.69 -6.66 13.84
CA ASP A 367 -2.24 -8.05 13.91
C ASP A 367 -2.36 -8.68 12.50
N GLY A 368 -1.26 -8.76 11.77
CA GLY A 368 -1.22 -9.44 10.48
C GLY A 368 -0.13 -8.97 9.52
N GLY A 369 1.14 -8.98 9.95
CA GLY A 369 2.25 -8.98 8.98
C GLY A 369 2.19 -10.25 8.13
N ILE A 370 2.39 -10.12 6.83
CA ILE A 370 2.44 -11.29 5.94
C ILE A 370 3.88 -11.78 5.92
N ALA A 371 4.11 -12.94 6.52
CA ALA A 371 5.40 -13.60 6.44
C ALA A 371 5.65 -14.01 4.98
N VAL A 372 6.64 -13.38 4.35
CA VAL A 372 7.15 -13.80 3.04
C VAL A 372 8.23 -14.86 3.31
N PRO A 373 7.95 -16.15 3.06
CA PRO A 373 8.88 -17.21 3.37
C PRO A 373 10.12 -17.12 2.49
N ARG A 374 11.24 -17.64 3.01
CA ARG A 374 12.49 -17.80 2.26
C ARG A 374 12.20 -18.47 0.91
N GLY A 375 12.73 -17.91 -0.17
CA GLY A 375 12.65 -18.52 -1.50
C GLY A 375 13.18 -19.96 -1.47
N ALA A 376 12.61 -20.85 -2.30
CA ALA A 376 12.99 -22.27 -2.36
C ALA A 376 14.47 -22.51 -2.73
N ASP A 377 15.12 -21.48 -3.26
CA ASP A 377 16.56 -21.40 -3.57
C ASP A 377 17.44 -21.07 -2.35
N GLY A 378 16.86 -20.69 -1.21
CA GLY A 378 17.56 -20.33 0.02
C GLY A 378 18.27 -18.96 0.01
N HIS A 379 18.25 -18.25 -1.13
CA HIS A 379 18.99 -17.01 -1.36
C HIS A 379 18.21 -15.74 -0.98
N LYS A 380 16.88 -15.82 -0.82
CA LYS A 380 16.03 -14.68 -0.43
C LYS A 380 15.84 -14.66 1.09
N PRO A 381 16.14 -13.57 1.82
CA PRO A 381 15.84 -13.50 3.25
C PRO A 381 14.33 -13.56 3.50
N ALA A 382 13.92 -14.15 4.63
CA ALA A 382 12.52 -14.14 5.05
C ALA A 382 12.24 -12.79 5.73
N TYR A 383 11.16 -12.12 5.32
CA TYR A 383 10.77 -10.83 5.87
C TYR A 383 9.26 -10.79 6.12
N GLU A 384 8.84 -9.90 7.01
CA GLU A 384 7.42 -9.60 7.22
C GLU A 384 7.04 -8.35 6.43
N LEU A 385 6.05 -8.50 5.54
CA LEU A 385 5.47 -7.40 4.80
C LEU A 385 4.30 -6.83 5.58
N PHE A 386 4.34 -5.53 5.83
CA PHE A 386 3.25 -4.77 6.41
C PHE A 386 2.77 -3.71 5.43
N PHE A 387 1.46 -3.54 5.35
CA PHE A 387 0.85 -2.40 4.69
C PHE A 387 0.38 -1.42 5.78
N HIS A 388 0.93 -0.20 5.78
CA HIS A 388 0.44 0.86 6.65
C HIS A 388 -0.15 1.98 5.83
N ARG A 389 -1.42 2.26 6.12
CA ARG A 389 -2.05 3.49 5.68
C ARG A 389 -1.81 4.56 6.75
N ALA A 390 -0.81 5.42 6.52
CA ALA A 390 -0.38 6.38 7.53
C ALA A 390 -1.49 7.41 7.84
N LEU A 391 -2.04 7.31 9.06
CA LEU A 391 -2.97 8.26 9.68
C LEU A 391 -2.24 9.52 10.20
N LEU A 392 -1.41 10.15 9.39
CA LEU A 392 -0.74 11.39 9.82
C LEU A 392 -1.58 12.58 9.36
N ASN A 393 -2.27 13.19 10.31
CA ASN A 393 -2.83 14.53 10.21
C ASN A 393 -1.71 15.48 10.64
N GLU A 394 -1.36 16.49 9.83
CA GLU A 394 -0.21 17.38 10.10
C GLU A 394 -0.30 18.09 11.48
N ASP A 395 -1.50 18.24 12.04
CA ASP A 395 -1.72 19.06 13.24
C ASP A 395 -1.60 18.32 14.60
N ASN A 396 -1.53 16.99 14.63
CA ASN A 396 -1.78 16.25 15.89
C ASN A 396 -0.59 15.50 16.50
N TRP A 397 0.64 15.65 16.00
CA TRP A 397 1.79 14.96 16.59
C TRP A 397 2.13 15.46 18.01
N HIS A 398 1.85 16.73 18.32
CA HIS A 398 2.23 17.35 19.60
C HIS A 398 1.14 17.36 20.67
N GLU A 399 -0.11 17.08 20.32
CA GLU A 399 -1.21 17.11 21.27
C GLU A 399 -1.93 15.76 21.26
N GLN A 400 -1.83 15.04 22.38
CA GLN A 400 -2.68 13.87 22.72
C GLN A 400 -4.17 14.26 22.86
N LYS A 401 -4.70 15.05 21.92
CA LYS A 401 -6.13 15.37 21.85
C LYS A 401 -6.85 14.15 21.30
N LYS A 402 -7.99 13.86 21.95
CA LYS A 402 -8.89 12.74 21.64
C LYS A 402 -8.99 12.50 20.13
N PRO A 403 -9.02 11.23 19.68
CA PRO A 403 -9.09 10.91 18.26
C PRO A 403 -10.29 11.65 17.66
N ALA A 404 -10.00 12.65 16.84
CA ALA A 404 -10.99 13.21 15.92
C ALA A 404 -11.59 12.02 15.17
N GLU A 405 -12.92 12.04 14.99
CA GLU A 405 -13.74 10.99 14.37
C GLU A 405 -12.91 10.09 13.44
N LYS A 406 -12.84 8.79 13.77
CA LYS A 406 -12.26 7.75 12.91
C LYS A 406 -12.87 7.87 11.51
N LYS A 407 -12.25 8.66 10.65
CA LYS A 407 -12.60 8.74 9.24
C LYS A 407 -12.13 7.41 8.66
N MET A 408 -13.07 6.49 8.49
CA MET A 408 -12.82 5.17 7.95
C MET A 408 -12.41 5.35 6.50
N TRP A 409 -11.15 5.07 6.19
CA TRP A 409 -10.63 5.13 4.82
C TRP A 409 -11.00 3.81 4.13
N GLY A 410 -11.67 3.89 2.99
CA GLY A 410 -12.02 2.73 2.17
C GLY A 410 -11.01 2.49 1.06
N ALA A 411 -11.27 1.46 0.26
CA ALA A 411 -10.44 1.06 -0.86
C ALA A 411 -10.14 2.21 -1.85
N VAL A 412 -8.97 2.18 -2.48
CA VAL A 412 -8.48 3.20 -3.43
C VAL A 412 -8.26 2.59 -4.80
N GLY A 413 -8.67 3.32 -5.84
CA GLY A 413 -8.34 2.98 -7.23
C GLY A 413 -6.95 3.46 -7.60
N VAL A 414 -6.14 2.54 -8.12
CA VAL A 414 -4.78 2.76 -8.58
C VAL A 414 -4.67 2.31 -10.03
N ILE A 415 -4.00 3.09 -10.86
CA ILE A 415 -3.59 2.72 -12.21
C ILE A 415 -2.10 2.43 -12.21
N SER A 416 -1.73 1.29 -12.78
CA SER A 416 -0.33 0.88 -12.93
C SER A 416 0.23 1.26 -14.29
N ASP A 417 1.52 1.58 -14.31
CA ASP A 417 2.34 1.95 -15.46
C ASP A 417 2.73 0.78 -16.37
N MET A 418 2.93 -0.43 -15.84
CA MET A 418 3.51 -1.56 -16.58
C MET A 418 2.50 -2.47 -17.29
N GLU A 419 1.27 -2.60 -16.78
CA GLU A 419 0.26 -3.53 -17.33
C GLU A 419 -0.79 -2.82 -18.20
N HIS A 420 -0.37 -2.04 -19.20
CA HIS A 420 -1.27 -1.41 -20.19
C HIS A 420 -2.40 -0.55 -19.56
N GLY A 421 -2.17 0.08 -18.40
CA GLY A 421 -3.18 0.85 -17.69
C GLY A 421 -4.22 0.02 -16.95
N SER A 422 -3.90 -1.24 -16.60
CA SER A 422 -4.71 -2.06 -15.68
C SER A 422 -5.04 -1.27 -14.41
N ILE A 423 -6.30 -1.35 -13.99
CA ILE A 423 -6.80 -0.68 -12.80
C ILE A 423 -6.82 -1.67 -11.65
N TRP A 424 -6.15 -1.32 -10.57
CA TRP A 424 -6.08 -2.08 -9.34
C TRP A 424 -6.82 -1.34 -8.24
N VAL A 425 -7.63 -2.04 -7.47
CA VAL A 425 -8.28 -1.50 -6.27
C VAL A 425 -7.55 -2.06 -5.06
N ILE A 426 -6.97 -1.19 -4.24
CA ILE A 426 -6.27 -1.58 -3.02
C ILE A 426 -7.22 -1.40 -1.84
N SER A 427 -7.53 -2.48 -1.12
CA SER A 427 -8.40 -2.45 0.06
C SER A 427 -7.74 -1.72 1.25
N ASP A 428 -8.51 -1.42 2.29
CA ASP A 428 -7.99 -0.86 3.53
C ASP A 428 -7.06 -1.81 4.30
N GLU A 429 -7.15 -3.12 4.04
CA GLU A 429 -6.22 -4.15 4.51
C GLU A 429 -4.99 -4.33 3.62
N GLY A 430 -4.84 -3.55 2.54
CA GLY A 430 -3.69 -3.63 1.65
C GLY A 430 -3.72 -4.81 0.67
N ILE A 431 -4.91 -5.33 0.34
CA ILE A 431 -5.06 -6.37 -0.69
C ILE A 431 -5.31 -5.71 -2.03
N ARG A 432 -4.57 -6.12 -3.08
CA ARG A 432 -4.78 -5.63 -4.46
C ARG A 432 -5.81 -6.47 -5.18
N HIS A 433 -6.79 -5.82 -5.77
CA HIS A 433 -7.85 -6.45 -6.56
C HIS A 433 -7.81 -5.93 -7.99
N HIS A 434 -7.67 -6.82 -8.97
CA HIS A 434 -7.73 -6.42 -10.36
C HIS A 434 -9.17 -6.00 -10.74
N LEU A 435 -9.35 -4.81 -11.31
CA LEU A 435 -10.63 -4.39 -11.87
C LEU A 435 -10.75 -4.90 -13.30
N ALA A 436 -11.84 -5.59 -13.62
CA ALA A 436 -12.06 -6.09 -14.98
C ALA A 436 -12.01 -4.94 -16.01
N PRO A 437 -11.35 -5.12 -17.17
CA PRO A 437 -10.99 -4.03 -18.08
C PRO A 437 -12.19 -3.29 -18.70
N ASN A 438 -13.36 -3.92 -18.72
CA ASN A 438 -14.59 -3.36 -19.27
C ASN A 438 -15.39 -2.54 -18.24
N ILE A 439 -14.89 -2.39 -17.01
CA ILE A 439 -15.59 -1.73 -15.92
C ILE A 439 -14.96 -0.39 -15.64
N HIS A 440 -15.80 0.65 -15.64
CA HIS A 440 -15.36 1.99 -15.30
C HIS A 440 -15.20 2.13 -13.76
N PRO A 441 -14.09 2.70 -13.24
CA PRO A 441 -13.86 2.91 -11.81
C PRO A 441 -15.01 3.62 -11.07
N ASP A 442 -15.70 4.54 -11.76
CA ASP A 442 -16.86 5.26 -11.22
C ASP A 442 -17.96 4.34 -10.72
N VAL A 443 -18.10 3.13 -11.27
CA VAL A 443 -19.05 2.12 -10.78
C VAL A 443 -18.80 1.84 -9.30
N LEU A 444 -17.52 1.74 -8.89
CA LEU A 444 -17.15 1.54 -7.50
C LEU A 444 -17.20 2.84 -6.67
N GLY A 445 -17.43 3.99 -7.29
CA GLY A 445 -17.30 5.30 -6.64
C GLY A 445 -15.85 5.76 -6.52
N LEU A 446 -15.01 5.38 -7.49
CA LEU A 446 -13.59 5.73 -7.58
C LEU A 446 -13.33 6.66 -8.77
N PRO A 447 -13.79 7.92 -8.75
CA PRO A 447 -13.72 8.83 -9.90
C PRO A 447 -12.29 9.32 -10.22
N THR A 448 -11.37 9.19 -9.28
CA THR A 448 -9.97 9.58 -9.45
C THR A 448 -9.09 8.37 -9.20
N LEU A 449 -8.37 7.95 -10.23
CA LEU A 449 -7.35 6.91 -10.15
C LEU A 449 -6.01 7.54 -9.77
N ARG A 450 -5.33 6.92 -8.81
CA ARG A 450 -3.98 7.32 -8.42
C ARG A 450 -2.95 6.53 -9.21
N ARG A 451 -1.81 7.12 -9.55
CA ARG A 451 -0.72 6.35 -10.13
C ARG A 451 0.09 5.66 -9.03
N ALA A 452 0.50 4.44 -9.28
CA ALA A 452 1.51 3.77 -8.46
C ALA A 452 2.40 2.91 -9.35
N ARG A 453 3.68 2.86 -9.00
CA ARG A 453 4.63 1.97 -9.66
C ARG A 453 4.25 0.52 -9.43
N TRP A 454 4.22 -0.26 -10.51
CA TRP A 454 3.95 -1.69 -10.44
C TRP A 454 4.82 -2.41 -9.42
N GLU A 455 6.08 -2.03 -9.32
CA GLU A 455 7.07 -2.69 -8.46
C GLU A 455 6.72 -2.61 -6.98
N ILE A 456 5.96 -1.59 -6.56
CA ILE A 456 5.47 -1.42 -5.19
C ILE A 456 4.16 -2.21 -5.01
N ILE A 457 3.18 -2.00 -5.90
CA ILE A 457 1.84 -2.59 -5.71
C ILE A 457 1.84 -4.10 -5.90
N ARG A 458 2.71 -4.67 -6.74
CA ARG A 458 2.81 -6.11 -6.96
C ARG A 458 3.23 -6.89 -5.70
N LEU A 459 3.86 -6.20 -4.73
CA LEU A 459 4.25 -6.79 -3.45
C LEU A 459 3.03 -7.03 -2.55
N LEU A 460 1.92 -6.31 -2.80
CA LEU A 460 0.68 -6.51 -2.06
C LEU A 460 0.04 -7.86 -2.44
N PRO A 461 -0.62 -8.53 -1.47
CA PRO A 461 -1.36 -9.77 -1.73
C PRO A 461 -2.44 -9.57 -2.77
N GLU A 462 -2.57 -10.53 -3.67
CA GLU A 462 -3.63 -10.53 -4.67
C GLU A 462 -4.94 -11.07 -4.08
N GLY A 463 -5.99 -10.28 -4.22
CA GLY A 463 -7.35 -10.64 -3.86
C GLY A 463 -8.17 -11.07 -5.07
N ALA A 464 -9.48 -11.23 -4.86
CA ALA A 464 -10.40 -11.60 -5.94
C ALA A 464 -10.50 -10.50 -7.02
N VAL A 465 -10.66 -10.92 -8.27
CA VAL A 465 -10.92 -10.04 -9.41
C VAL A 465 -12.30 -9.38 -9.27
N LEU A 466 -12.37 -8.07 -9.46
CA LEU A 466 -13.60 -7.27 -9.42
C LEU A 466 -14.28 -7.29 -10.79
N ASP A 467 -15.13 -8.29 -11.00
CA ASP A 467 -15.89 -8.52 -12.23
C ASP A 467 -17.39 -8.69 -11.91
N PRO A 468 -18.30 -7.95 -12.58
CA PRO A 468 -19.75 -8.13 -12.40
C PRO A 468 -20.25 -9.54 -12.64
N ASN A 469 -19.66 -10.29 -13.59
CA ASN A 469 -20.05 -11.66 -13.91
C ASN A 469 -19.75 -12.61 -12.76
N VAL A 470 -18.68 -12.35 -11.99
CA VAL A 470 -18.36 -13.09 -10.78
C VAL A 470 -19.28 -12.64 -9.64
N ALA A 471 -19.55 -11.34 -9.54
CA ALA A 471 -20.43 -10.79 -8.51
C ALA A 471 -21.89 -11.27 -8.64
N SER A 472 -22.42 -11.44 -9.85
CA SER A 472 -23.81 -11.85 -10.07
C SER A 472 -24.08 -13.35 -9.84
N GLN A 473 -23.05 -14.16 -9.64
CA GLN A 473 -23.23 -15.59 -9.43
C GLN A 473 -23.81 -15.88 -8.04
N ILE A 474 -24.82 -16.76 -7.99
CA ILE A 474 -25.39 -17.23 -6.73
C ILE A 474 -24.34 -18.09 -6.03
N ARG A 475 -23.94 -17.67 -4.82
CA ARG A 475 -22.97 -18.39 -4.01
C ARG A 475 -23.64 -19.58 -3.32
N VAL A 476 -23.05 -20.76 -3.47
CA VAL A 476 -23.38 -21.93 -2.64
C VAL A 476 -22.40 -21.96 -1.46
N PRO A 477 -22.88 -21.88 -0.20
CA PRO A 477 -21.98 -21.97 0.96
C PRO A 477 -21.17 -23.27 0.92
N GLY A 478 -19.84 -23.16 0.94
CA GLY A 478 -18.92 -24.31 1.01
C GLY A 478 -18.17 -24.68 -0.28
N LEU A 479 -18.42 -24.01 -1.42
CA LEU A 479 -17.55 -24.10 -2.60
C LEU A 479 -16.68 -22.85 -2.72
N SER A 480 -15.37 -22.97 -2.48
CA SER A 480 -14.39 -21.98 -2.92
C SER A 480 -14.15 -22.14 -4.42
N VAL A 481 -14.38 -21.07 -5.19
CA VAL A 481 -13.94 -20.99 -6.59
C VAL A 481 -12.43 -20.75 -6.56
N GLY A 482 -11.68 -21.84 -6.40
CA GLY A 482 -10.22 -21.84 -6.36
C GLY A 482 -9.58 -23.17 -6.76
N GLN A 483 -10.38 -24.20 -7.07
CA GLN A 483 -9.89 -25.49 -7.59
C GLN A 483 -10.80 -25.99 -8.71
N VAL A 484 -10.87 -25.26 -9.82
CA VAL A 484 -11.35 -25.84 -11.08
C VAL A 484 -10.34 -25.47 -12.14
N GLY A 485 -9.43 -26.39 -12.44
CA GLY A 485 -8.60 -26.33 -13.64
C GLY A 485 -9.49 -26.32 -14.89
N PRO A 486 -8.97 -25.89 -16.05
CA PRO A 486 -9.77 -25.73 -17.25
C PRO A 486 -10.49 -27.03 -17.60
N VAL A 487 -11.82 -26.97 -17.66
CA VAL A 487 -12.67 -28.06 -18.15
C VAL A 487 -12.31 -28.26 -19.63
N GLY A 488 -11.63 -29.38 -19.91
CA GLY A 488 -11.33 -29.83 -21.26
C GLY A 488 -12.59 -29.92 -22.10
N GLN A 489 -12.48 -29.46 -23.35
CA GLN A 489 -13.53 -29.47 -24.35
C GLN A 489 -14.22 -30.83 -24.44
N ALA A 490 -15.53 -30.75 -24.61
CA ALA A 490 -16.45 -31.85 -24.89
C ALA A 490 -15.92 -32.75 -26.02
N GLY A 491 -15.55 -33.97 -25.66
CA GLY A 491 -15.32 -35.07 -26.60
C GLY A 491 -16.66 -35.69 -27.01
N GLN A 492 -16.90 -35.60 -28.31
CA GLN A 492 -17.90 -36.27 -29.14
C GLN A 492 -18.44 -37.59 -28.58
N VAL A 493 -19.76 -37.69 -28.56
CA VAL A 493 -20.52 -38.92 -28.35
C VAL A 493 -20.31 -39.84 -29.55
N ASP A 494 -19.71 -41.01 -29.34
CA ASP A 494 -19.86 -42.14 -30.24
C ASP A 494 -20.27 -43.41 -29.48
N ARG A 495 -21.24 -44.09 -30.10
CA ARG A 495 -22.04 -45.20 -29.59
C ARG A 495 -21.59 -46.49 -30.27
N ALA A 496 -21.00 -47.42 -29.52
CA ALA A 496 -20.93 -48.88 -29.75
C ALA A 496 -19.98 -49.45 -28.68
N GLU A 497 -20.06 -50.65 -28.13
CA GLU A 497 -20.98 -51.78 -28.18
C GLU A 497 -20.70 -52.59 -26.90
N HIS A 498 -21.66 -53.43 -26.56
CA HIS A 498 -21.74 -54.18 -25.33
C HIS A 498 -21.03 -55.54 -25.49
N VAL A 499 -19.93 -55.83 -24.78
CA VAL A 499 -19.49 -57.21 -24.50
C VAL A 499 -18.85 -57.28 -23.12
N ASP A 500 -19.18 -58.38 -22.46
CA ASP A 500 -19.10 -58.72 -21.05
C ASP A 500 -17.82 -59.56 -20.74
N GLN A 501 -17.50 -59.70 -19.45
CA GLN A 501 -16.68 -60.74 -18.78
C GLN A 501 -15.19 -60.52 -18.41
N GLY A 502 -14.92 -60.71 -17.10
CA GLY A 502 -13.86 -61.58 -16.56
C GLY A 502 -12.53 -60.90 -16.19
N SER A 503 -12.27 -60.58 -14.91
CA SER A 503 -11.65 -61.46 -13.88
C SER A 503 -10.11 -61.57 -13.94
N SER A 504 -9.51 -61.44 -12.74
CA SER A 504 -8.19 -61.88 -12.25
C SER A 504 -6.93 -61.05 -12.61
N GLY A 505 -6.28 -60.49 -11.58
CA GLY A 505 -4.89 -60.01 -11.61
C GLY A 505 -3.88 -61.12 -11.30
N PRO A 506 -2.79 -60.83 -10.57
CA PRO A 506 -1.66 -59.92 -10.86
C PRO A 506 -0.37 -60.74 -11.11
N ASP A 507 0.71 -60.15 -11.65
CA ASP A 507 2.11 -60.54 -11.39
C ASP A 507 3.11 -59.54 -12.05
N ASP A 508 4.00 -59.01 -11.21
CA ASP A 508 5.26 -58.29 -11.51
C ASP A 508 6.35 -59.26 -12.05
N PRO A 509 7.64 -58.88 -12.24
CA PRO A 509 8.27 -57.74 -12.95
C PRO A 509 9.40 -58.24 -13.92
N VAL A 510 10.29 -57.33 -14.36
CA VAL A 510 11.75 -57.51 -14.64
C VAL A 510 12.27 -57.13 -16.06
N ALA A 511 13.31 -56.27 -16.01
CA ALA A 511 14.50 -56.12 -16.86
C ALA A 511 14.51 -55.22 -18.12
N ASP A 512 15.25 -54.10 -17.96
CA ASP A 512 16.55 -53.79 -18.58
C ASP A 512 16.79 -53.91 -20.09
N GLY A 513 17.40 -52.86 -20.65
CA GLY A 513 18.09 -52.83 -21.94
C GLY A 513 17.99 -51.46 -22.62
N LEU A 514 18.77 -50.43 -22.23
CA LEU A 514 20.12 -50.11 -22.70
C LEU A 514 20.32 -50.08 -24.24
N ALA A 515 20.78 -48.91 -24.68
CA ALA A 515 21.66 -48.61 -25.82
C ALA A 515 21.06 -48.23 -27.21
N ALA A 516 21.22 -46.93 -27.50
CA ALA A 516 22.01 -46.35 -28.60
C ALA A 516 21.73 -46.75 -30.06
N GLY A 517 21.62 -45.73 -30.92
CA GLY A 517 21.88 -45.86 -32.36
C GLY A 517 21.34 -44.69 -33.17
N GLY A 518 22.22 -43.74 -33.51
CA GLY A 518 21.95 -42.71 -34.51
C GLY A 518 22.20 -43.16 -35.95
N HIS A 519 22.02 -42.21 -36.88
CA HIS A 519 22.02 -42.28 -38.35
C HIS A 519 20.68 -42.75 -38.93
N GLY A 520 20.02 -42.06 -39.85
CA GLY A 520 20.34 -40.92 -40.71
C GLY A 520 19.41 -41.00 -41.94
N LEU A 521 19.43 -39.94 -42.75
CA LEU A 521 18.97 -39.84 -44.15
C LEU A 521 17.64 -39.10 -44.45
N ASP A 522 17.85 -38.03 -45.25
CA ASP A 522 17.14 -37.61 -46.46
C ASP A 522 15.70 -37.06 -46.33
N ALA A 523 15.46 -35.75 -46.51
CA ALA A 523 15.55 -34.94 -47.75
C ALA A 523 14.41 -35.21 -48.74
N LEU A 524 13.32 -34.44 -48.61
CA LEU A 524 12.40 -33.94 -49.65
C LEU A 524 11.73 -32.71 -49.00
N GLY A 525 11.83 -31.45 -49.44
CA GLY A 525 11.84 -30.94 -50.80
C GLY A 525 10.41 -30.85 -51.32
N PHE A 526 9.70 -29.75 -51.08
CA PHE A 526 8.90 -29.08 -52.12
C PHE A 526 8.48 -27.68 -51.70
N ASP A 527 8.79 -26.77 -52.62
CA ASP A 527 8.51 -25.35 -52.72
C ASP A 527 7.04 -25.12 -53.12
N GLY A 528 6.48 -23.96 -52.76
CA GLY A 528 5.06 -23.67 -52.97
C GLY A 528 4.67 -22.26 -52.57
N THR A 529 5.18 -21.30 -53.34
CA THR A 529 4.80 -19.89 -53.38
C THR A 529 3.32 -19.69 -53.73
N SER A 530 2.68 -18.72 -53.07
CA SER A 530 1.63 -17.91 -53.71
C SER A 530 1.56 -16.53 -53.05
N GLU A 531 1.83 -15.54 -53.89
CA GLU A 531 1.80 -14.10 -53.67
C GLU A 531 0.41 -13.54 -53.36
N ASP A 532 0.44 -12.39 -52.66
CA ASP A 532 -0.32 -11.15 -52.87
C ASP A 532 -1.83 -11.16 -53.17
N LEU A 533 -2.55 -10.33 -52.41
CA LEU A 533 -3.28 -9.12 -52.87
C LEU A 533 -4.46 -8.82 -51.92
N LEU A 534 -4.41 -7.70 -51.20
CA LEU A 534 -5.31 -6.53 -51.37
C LEU A 534 -5.30 -5.60 -50.14
N SER A 535 -4.77 -4.41 -50.39
CA SER A 535 -5.13 -3.14 -49.76
C SER A 535 -6.59 -2.77 -50.09
N GLY A 536 -7.29 -2.11 -49.17
CA GLY A 536 -8.59 -1.48 -49.44
C GLY A 536 -9.21 -0.81 -48.22
N ASP A 537 -9.27 0.53 -48.28
CA ASP A 537 -9.76 1.51 -47.31
C ASP A 537 -11.26 1.43 -46.93
N ALA A 538 -11.59 2.19 -45.87
CA ALA A 538 -12.92 2.67 -45.42
C ALA A 538 -13.83 1.59 -44.79
N TRP A 539 -14.20 1.68 -43.51
CA TRP A 539 -14.92 2.76 -42.81
C TRP A 539 -14.64 2.74 -41.31
#